data_AF-A0A517RB28-F1
#
_entry.id   AF-A0A517RB28-F1
#
_cell.length_a   1.000
_cell.length_b   1.000
_cell.length_c   1.000
_cell.angle_alpha   90.00
_cell.angle_beta   90.00
_cell.angle_gamma   90.00
#
_symmetry.space_group_name_H-M   'P 1'
#
loop_
_entity.id
_entity.type
_entity.pdbx_description
1 polymer ?
#
loop_
_entity_poly.entity_id
_entity_poly.type
_entity_poly.pdbx_seq_one_letter_code
_entity_poly.pdbx_strand_id
1 'polypeptide(L)'
;MTRKLLLIAVLLLPGCYVGPSNPSGPMPSPDVPQPSVTDDWGFGSTLPSQFTGKPQLAADVAAVCNAFADRVEFDGKQDEPNIISSTDVGLVFAECMSFDLLGGDPALGPFADTISNALSKELEPDNEAVDLSSGQRRRVVQMFQAMAQALRGGK
;
A
#
# COMPACT_ATOMS: atom_id res chain seq x y z
N MET A 1 -11.31 6.99 -55.30
CA MET A 1 -12.64 7.64 -55.34
C MET A 1 -13.17 7.71 -53.92
N THR A 2 -13.10 8.90 -53.33
CA THR A 2 -13.73 9.33 -52.07
C THR A 2 -15.16 9.82 -52.32
N ARG A 3 -16.06 9.67 -51.35
CA ARG A 3 -17.30 10.47 -51.09
C ARG A 3 -18.05 9.78 -49.91
N LYS A 4 -18.64 10.39 -48.88
CA LYS A 4 -18.80 11.74 -48.27
C LYS A 4 -19.44 11.43 -46.88
N LEU A 5 -19.00 11.90 -45.70
CA LEU A 5 -19.00 13.25 -45.11
C LEU A 5 -20.37 13.80 -44.67
N LEU A 6 -20.52 14.00 -43.36
CA LEU A 6 -21.32 15.03 -42.64
C LEU A 6 -20.87 14.94 -41.15
N LEU A 7 -19.99 15.77 -40.56
CA LEU A 7 -19.85 17.23 -40.44
C LEU A 7 -21.03 17.91 -39.72
N ILE A 8 -20.83 18.29 -38.45
CA ILE A 8 -21.24 19.60 -37.92
C ILE A 8 -20.12 20.12 -37.01
N ALA A 9 -19.66 21.32 -37.34
CA ALA A 9 -18.66 22.13 -36.67
C ALA A 9 -19.33 23.36 -36.03
N VAL A 10 -18.77 23.88 -34.94
CA VAL A 10 -18.99 25.26 -34.44
C VAL A 10 -17.65 25.71 -33.81
N LEU A 11 -16.80 26.40 -34.60
CA LEU A 11 -16.48 27.85 -34.57
C LEU A 11 -15.50 28.23 -33.43
N LEU A 12 -14.18 28.28 -33.66
CA LEU A 12 -13.35 29.43 -34.13
C LEU A 12 -13.55 30.75 -33.35
N LEU A 13 -12.50 31.21 -32.67
CA LEU A 13 -11.94 32.56 -32.82
C LEU A 13 -10.42 32.56 -32.52
N PRO A 14 -9.62 33.41 -33.20
CA PRO A 14 -8.16 33.46 -33.12
C PRO A 14 -7.67 34.55 -32.16
N GLY A 15 -6.65 34.24 -31.36
CA GLY A 15 -5.93 35.21 -30.56
C GLY A 15 -4.50 34.76 -30.35
N CYS A 16 -3.57 35.40 -31.06
CA CYS A 16 -2.14 35.23 -30.86
C CYS A 16 -1.76 35.58 -29.41
N TYR A 17 -1.03 34.71 -28.71
CA TYR A 17 -0.05 35.21 -27.73
C TYR A 17 1.10 34.23 -27.54
N VAL A 18 2.30 34.75 -27.83
CA VAL A 18 3.60 34.16 -27.54
C VAL A 18 3.77 34.08 -26.03
N GLY A 19 4.27 32.95 -25.52
CA GLY A 19 4.42 32.73 -24.09
C GLY A 19 5.37 33.70 -23.39
N PRO A 20 5.34 33.69 -22.06
CA PRO A 20 6.56 33.77 -21.29
C PRO A 20 6.70 32.56 -20.36
N SER A 21 7.94 32.15 -20.18
CA SER A 21 8.45 31.11 -19.29
C SER A 21 7.72 31.04 -17.94
N ASN A 22 7.38 29.83 -17.48
CA ASN A 22 7.25 29.55 -16.05
C ASN A 22 7.73 28.11 -15.74
N PRO A 23 8.56 27.91 -14.71
CA PRO A 23 9.07 26.61 -14.32
C PRO A 23 7.99 25.93 -13.49
N SER A 24 7.48 24.78 -13.89
CA SER A 24 6.55 24.02 -13.07
C SER A 24 6.98 22.57 -13.11
N GLY A 25 7.50 22.12 -11.98
CA GLY A 25 7.98 20.76 -11.74
C GLY A 25 6.88 19.72 -11.86
N PRO A 26 7.19 18.45 -11.54
CA PRO A 26 6.23 17.36 -11.66
C PRO A 26 4.96 17.68 -10.85
N MET A 27 3.80 17.58 -11.51
CA MET A 27 2.50 17.70 -10.85
C MET A 27 2.44 16.71 -9.68
N PRO A 28 2.05 17.12 -8.47
CA PRO A 28 1.74 16.18 -7.40
C PRO A 28 0.52 15.36 -7.82
N SER A 29 0.61 14.03 -7.66
CA SER A 29 -0.51 13.12 -7.85
C SER A 29 -1.71 13.55 -7.01
N PRO A 30 -2.95 13.35 -7.50
CA PRO A 30 -4.14 13.76 -6.77
C PRO A 30 -4.21 13.04 -5.41
N ASP A 31 -4.42 13.83 -4.34
CA ASP A 31 -4.78 13.35 -3.00
C ASP A 31 -6.11 12.59 -3.09
N VAL A 32 -6.03 11.29 -3.39
CA VAL A 32 -7.13 10.36 -3.13
C VAL A 32 -7.26 10.31 -1.61
N PRO A 33 -8.44 10.63 -1.02
CA PRO A 33 -8.64 10.47 0.40
C PRO A 33 -8.35 9.01 0.77
N GLN A 34 -7.23 8.76 1.45
CA GLN A 34 -7.01 7.44 2.03
C GLN A 34 -8.16 7.19 3.01
N PRO A 35 -8.83 6.02 2.96
CA PRO A 35 -9.81 5.68 3.98
C PRO A 35 -9.14 5.82 5.35
N SER A 36 -9.85 6.43 6.30
CA SER A 36 -9.38 6.53 7.68
C SER A 36 -9.22 5.11 8.22
N VAL A 37 -7.98 4.64 8.29
CA VAL A 37 -7.70 3.32 8.85
C VAL A 37 -7.63 3.49 10.36
N THR A 38 -8.46 2.75 11.09
CA THR A 38 -8.38 2.73 12.56
C THR A 38 -7.16 1.93 12.99
N ASP A 39 -6.37 2.48 13.91
CA ASP A 39 -5.22 1.78 14.50
C ASP A 39 -5.69 0.87 15.64
N ASP A 40 -6.43 -0.18 15.28
CA ASP A 40 -6.96 -1.16 16.23
C ASP A 40 -5.84 -2.00 16.88
N TRP A 41 -4.63 -1.99 16.29
CA TRP A 41 -3.49 -2.82 16.67
C TRP A 41 -2.41 -2.07 17.47
N GLY A 42 -2.55 -0.75 17.65
CA GLY A 42 -1.62 0.09 18.40
C GLY A 42 -0.30 0.38 17.68
N PHE A 43 -0.27 0.24 16.35
CA PHE A 43 0.91 0.48 15.51
C PHE A 43 1.41 1.91 15.55
N GLY A 44 0.52 2.90 15.66
CA GLY A 44 0.88 4.32 15.77
C GLY A 44 1.72 4.64 17.01
N SER A 45 1.58 3.84 18.07
CA SER A 45 2.38 3.99 19.30
C SER A 45 3.65 3.14 19.31
N THR A 46 3.67 2.02 18.58
CA THR A 46 4.72 1.00 18.67
C THR A 46 5.73 1.11 17.52
N LEU A 47 5.26 1.14 16.27
CA LEU A 47 6.12 1.07 15.09
C LEU A 47 7.07 2.26 14.94
N PRO A 48 6.67 3.53 15.13
CA PRO A 48 7.59 4.66 14.93
C PRO A 48 8.84 4.58 15.80
N SER A 49 8.71 4.07 17.04
CA SER A 49 9.83 3.93 17.97
C SER A 49 10.90 2.95 17.46
N GLN A 50 10.51 1.90 16.74
CA GLN A 50 11.40 0.87 16.20
C GLN A 50 12.28 1.40 15.07
N PHE A 51 11.84 2.45 14.37
CA PHE A 51 12.55 3.09 13.26
C PHE A 51 13.13 4.47 13.64
N THR A 52 13.28 4.77 14.94
CA THR A 52 13.83 6.04 15.40
C THR A 52 15.21 6.29 14.80
N GLY A 53 15.39 7.46 14.16
CA GLY A 53 16.63 7.82 13.48
C GLY A 53 16.83 7.15 12.11
N LYS A 54 15.83 6.40 11.61
CA LYS A 54 15.85 5.70 10.31
C LYS A 54 14.62 6.03 9.45
N PRO A 55 14.38 7.30 9.10
CA PRO A 55 13.17 7.72 8.39
C PRO A 55 13.04 7.12 6.98
N GLN A 56 14.15 6.91 6.27
CA GLN A 56 14.12 6.26 4.96
C GLN A 56 13.68 4.80 5.07
N LEU A 57 14.25 4.06 6.03
CA LEU A 57 13.86 2.67 6.29
C LEU A 57 12.38 2.57 6.66
N ALA A 58 11.87 3.47 7.50
CA ALA A 58 10.43 3.51 7.83
C ALA A 58 9.56 3.73 6.58
N ALA A 59 9.97 4.63 5.68
CA ALA A 59 9.26 4.89 4.42
C ALA A 59 9.30 3.69 3.47
N ASP A 60 10.43 3.00 3.37
CA ASP A 60 10.61 1.80 2.55
C ASP A 60 9.73 0.65 3.07
N VAL A 61 9.76 0.41 4.39
CA VAL A 61 8.87 -0.56 5.04
C VAL A 61 7.39 -0.20 4.83
N ALA A 62 7.01 1.08 4.93
CA ALA A 62 5.66 1.52 4.64
C ALA A 62 5.23 1.28 3.19
N ALA A 63 6.17 1.38 2.23
CA ALA A 63 5.90 1.04 0.83
C ALA A 63 5.67 -0.47 0.67
N VAL A 64 6.48 -1.30 1.35
CA VAL A 64 6.30 -2.76 1.37
C VAL A 64 4.95 -3.16 1.97
N CYS A 65 4.53 -2.55 3.08
CA CYS A 65 3.21 -2.81 3.67
C CYS A 65 2.05 -2.49 2.71
N ASN A 66 2.14 -1.39 1.94
CA ASN A 66 1.11 -1.08 0.95
C ASN A 66 1.11 -2.08 -0.21
N ALA A 67 2.29 -2.45 -0.73
CA ALA A 67 2.38 -3.47 -1.78
C ALA A 67 1.81 -4.81 -1.32
N PHE A 68 2.05 -5.19 -0.07
CA PHE A 68 1.43 -6.37 0.55
C PHE A 68 -0.10 -6.25 0.60
N ALA A 69 -0.62 -5.11 1.06
CA ALA A 69 -2.05 -4.87 1.14
C ALA A 69 -2.73 -4.99 -0.23
N ASP A 70 -2.11 -4.45 -1.29
CA ASP A 70 -2.61 -4.57 -2.65
C ASP A 70 -2.68 -6.05 -3.07
N ARG A 71 -1.64 -6.85 -2.79
CA ARG A 71 -1.61 -8.30 -3.11
C ARG A 71 -2.71 -9.09 -2.40
N VAL A 72 -3.01 -8.78 -1.13
CA VAL A 72 -4.09 -9.45 -0.37
C VAL A 72 -5.47 -9.03 -0.86
N GLU A 73 -5.66 -7.78 -1.31
CA GLU A 73 -6.94 -7.30 -1.82
C GLU A 73 -7.35 -8.00 -3.12
N PHE A 74 -6.38 -8.38 -3.96
CA PHE A 74 -6.64 -9.09 -5.20
C PHE A 74 -6.86 -10.59 -4.97
N ASP A 75 -8.13 -10.95 -4.75
CA ASP A 75 -8.70 -12.30 -4.77
C ASP A 75 -8.64 -12.94 -6.19
N GLY A 76 -7.43 -13.13 -6.73
CA GLY A 76 -7.19 -13.81 -8.01
C GLY A 76 -7.64 -13.06 -9.27
N LYS A 77 -7.71 -11.72 -9.25
CA LYS A 77 -8.09 -10.89 -10.43
C LYS A 77 -6.91 -10.41 -11.30
N GLN A 78 -5.69 -10.67 -10.86
CA GLN A 78 -4.47 -10.60 -11.66
C GLN A 78 -3.74 -11.94 -11.45
N ASP A 79 -2.71 -12.25 -12.25
CA ASP A 79 -1.86 -13.45 -12.13
C ASP A 79 -1.05 -13.54 -10.80
N GLU A 80 -1.57 -12.91 -9.75
CA GLU A 80 -1.05 -12.74 -8.38
C GLU A 80 -1.54 -13.88 -7.47
N PRO A 81 -0.83 -14.16 -6.36
CA PRO A 81 -1.14 -15.26 -5.46
C PRO A 81 -2.56 -15.16 -4.89
N ASN A 82 -3.29 -16.28 -4.97
CA ASN A 82 -4.62 -16.41 -4.37
C ASN A 82 -4.48 -16.55 -2.85
N ILE A 83 -4.55 -15.43 -2.11
CA ILE A 83 -4.42 -15.43 -0.65
C ILE A 83 -5.73 -15.90 -0.04
N ILE A 84 -5.80 -17.19 0.31
CA ILE A 84 -7.02 -17.81 0.85
C ILE A 84 -6.85 -18.37 2.25
N SER A 85 -5.62 -18.40 2.78
CA SER A 85 -5.32 -18.89 4.12
C SER A 85 -4.41 -17.94 4.90
N SER A 86 -4.38 -18.06 6.22
CA SER A 86 -3.41 -17.36 7.08
C SER A 86 -1.96 -17.73 6.75
N THR A 87 -1.73 -18.96 6.27
CA THR A 87 -0.42 -19.39 5.76
C THR A 87 -0.01 -18.60 4.52
N ASP A 88 -0.92 -18.34 3.57
CA ASP A 88 -0.63 -17.55 2.38
C ASP A 88 -0.24 -16.10 2.77
N VAL A 89 -0.95 -15.52 3.74
CA VAL A 89 -0.63 -14.21 4.30
C VAL A 89 0.80 -14.20 4.88
N GLY A 90 1.16 -15.24 5.65
CA GLY A 90 2.49 -15.40 6.21
C GLY A 90 3.58 -15.55 5.13
N LEU A 91 3.31 -16.31 4.06
CA LEU A 91 4.25 -16.52 2.96
C LEU A 91 4.51 -15.23 2.18
N VAL A 92 3.45 -14.50 1.82
CA VAL A 92 3.59 -13.22 1.11
C VAL A 92 4.27 -12.19 2.01
N PHE A 93 4.03 -12.23 3.33
CA PHE A 93 4.69 -11.33 4.27
C PHE A 93 6.18 -11.65 4.37
N ALA A 94 6.52 -12.93 4.48
CA ALA A 94 7.90 -13.39 4.45
C ALA A 94 8.60 -13.02 3.14
N GLU A 95 7.93 -13.14 1.99
CA GLU A 95 8.47 -12.72 0.69
C GLU A 95 8.77 -11.20 0.69
N CYS A 96 7.79 -10.39 1.08
CA CYS A 96 7.93 -8.94 1.20
C CYS A 96 9.07 -8.52 2.15
N MET A 97 9.29 -9.27 3.22
CA MET A 97 10.37 -9.06 4.19
C MET A 97 11.71 -9.69 3.78
N SER A 98 11.70 -10.66 2.86
CA SER A 98 12.88 -11.41 2.42
C SER A 98 13.75 -10.64 1.42
N PHE A 99 13.22 -9.58 0.81
CA PHE A 99 13.96 -8.83 -0.18
C PHE A 99 15.11 -8.05 0.46
N ASP A 100 16.27 -8.12 -0.19
CA ASP A 100 17.48 -7.29 -0.01
C ASP A 100 17.20 -5.78 0.18
N LEU A 101 15.98 -5.32 -0.14
CA LEU A 101 15.42 -3.97 0.05
C LEU A 101 15.60 -3.37 1.45
N LEU A 102 15.62 -4.18 2.51
CA LEU A 102 15.74 -3.65 3.88
C LEU A 102 17.12 -3.92 4.51
N GLY A 103 18.07 -4.46 3.73
CA GLY A 103 19.51 -4.50 4.04
C GLY A 103 19.90 -5.27 5.31
N GLY A 104 19.02 -6.10 5.86
CA GLY A 104 19.24 -6.80 7.14
C GLY A 104 19.34 -5.85 8.34
N ASP A 105 18.68 -4.68 8.28
CA ASP A 105 18.70 -3.73 9.39
C ASP A 105 18.13 -4.37 10.68
N PRO A 106 18.80 -4.24 11.84
CA PRO A 106 18.31 -4.84 13.09
C PRO A 106 16.95 -4.31 13.53
N ALA A 107 16.50 -3.14 13.05
CA ALA A 107 15.15 -2.63 13.31
C ALA A 107 14.04 -3.50 12.70
N LEU A 108 14.35 -4.34 11.71
CA LEU A 108 13.39 -5.21 11.05
C LEU A 108 12.98 -6.43 11.88
N GLY A 109 13.84 -6.88 12.80
CA GLY A 109 13.51 -7.99 13.70
C GLY A 109 12.30 -7.66 14.57
N PRO A 110 12.36 -6.59 15.39
CA PRO A 110 11.23 -6.13 16.20
C PRO A 110 9.97 -5.82 15.38
N PHE A 111 10.14 -5.30 14.17
CA PHE A 111 9.03 -5.05 13.25
C PHE A 111 8.36 -6.36 12.79
N ALA A 112 9.15 -7.33 12.33
CA ALA A 112 8.66 -8.64 11.92
C ALA A 112 7.96 -9.37 13.09
N ASP A 113 8.51 -9.27 14.30
CA ASP A 113 7.90 -9.82 15.51
C ASP A 113 6.56 -9.15 15.82
N THR A 114 6.49 -7.81 15.69
CA THR A 114 5.25 -7.05 15.95
C THR A 114 4.15 -7.47 14.98
N ILE A 115 4.48 -7.61 13.69
CA ILE A 115 3.50 -8.01 12.68
C ILE A 115 3.09 -9.47 12.84
N SER A 116 4.05 -10.37 13.05
CA SER A 116 3.75 -11.80 13.23
C SER A 116 2.80 -12.00 14.43
N ASN A 117 3.05 -11.29 15.53
CA ASN A 117 2.17 -11.31 16.70
C ASN A 117 0.77 -10.74 16.41
N ALA A 118 0.66 -9.68 15.60
CA ALA A 118 -0.62 -9.11 15.21
C ALA A 118 -1.40 -10.07 14.29
N LEU A 119 -0.72 -10.66 13.30
CA LEU A 119 -1.28 -11.64 12.38
C LEU A 119 -1.78 -12.89 13.09
N SER A 120 -0.98 -13.48 13.98
CA SER A 120 -1.40 -14.67 14.74
C SER A 120 -2.61 -14.36 15.62
N LYS A 121 -2.67 -13.21 16.27
CA LYS A 121 -3.85 -12.83 17.07
C LYS A 121 -5.11 -12.62 16.23
N GLU A 122 -4.98 -12.05 15.03
CA GLU A 122 -6.11 -11.73 14.17
C GLU A 122 -6.61 -12.95 13.39
N LEU A 123 -5.70 -13.82 12.94
CA LEU A 123 -5.99 -14.89 11.99
C LEU A 123 -5.90 -16.29 12.62
N GLU A 124 -5.04 -16.50 13.60
CA GLU A 124 -4.72 -17.81 14.17
C GLU A 124 -4.85 -17.81 15.71
N PRO A 125 -6.00 -17.39 16.28
CA PRO A 125 -6.14 -17.26 17.74
C PRO A 125 -5.94 -18.59 18.49
N ASP A 126 -6.15 -19.71 17.80
CA ASP A 126 -5.94 -21.07 18.31
C ASP A 126 -4.61 -21.70 17.85
N ASN A 127 -3.69 -20.91 17.25
CA ASN A 127 -2.44 -21.36 16.61
C ASN A 127 -2.64 -22.38 15.47
N GLU A 128 -3.79 -22.37 14.83
CA GLU A 128 -4.06 -23.19 13.65
C GLU A 128 -4.21 -22.29 12.42
N ALA A 129 -3.64 -22.74 11.29
CA ALA A 129 -3.84 -22.06 10.03
C ALA A 129 -5.31 -22.20 9.60
N VAL A 130 -5.91 -21.11 9.16
CA VAL A 130 -7.34 -21.08 8.78
C VAL A 130 -7.52 -20.53 7.37
N ASP A 131 -8.56 -21.03 6.71
CA ASP A 131 -9.07 -20.41 5.50
C ASP A 131 -9.66 -19.04 5.85
N LEU A 132 -9.27 -18.03 5.06
CA LEU A 132 -9.69 -16.65 5.25
C LEU A 132 -10.97 -16.37 4.48
N SER A 133 -12.00 -15.97 5.21
CA SER A 133 -13.16 -15.32 4.62
C SER A 133 -12.77 -13.98 3.97
N SER A 134 -13.59 -13.50 3.04
CA SER A 134 -13.38 -12.18 2.42
C SER A 134 -13.35 -11.03 3.46
N GLY A 135 -14.02 -11.19 4.60
CA GLY A 135 -13.96 -10.24 5.72
C GLY A 135 -12.59 -10.25 6.40
N GLN A 136 -12.03 -11.43 6.68
CA GLN A 136 -10.69 -11.56 7.25
C GLN A 136 -9.61 -11.05 6.29
N ARG A 137 -9.71 -11.37 4.98
CA ARG A 137 -8.79 -10.80 3.96
C ARG A 137 -8.81 -9.29 3.97
N ARG A 138 -10.00 -8.68 4.01
CA ARG A 138 -10.14 -7.21 4.11
C ARG A 138 -9.53 -6.66 5.40
N ARG A 139 -9.66 -7.37 6.53
CA ARG A 139 -9.08 -6.96 7.80
C ARG A 139 -7.55 -6.98 7.76
N VAL A 140 -6.95 -7.97 7.09
CA VAL A 140 -5.50 -8.02 6.82
C VAL A 140 -5.08 -6.81 5.99
N VAL A 141 -5.77 -6.50 4.89
CA VAL A 141 -5.51 -5.29 4.07
C VAL A 141 -5.50 -4.03 4.93
N GLN A 142 -6.54 -3.84 5.75
CA GLN A 142 -6.65 -2.69 6.66
C GLN A 142 -5.49 -2.64 7.65
N MET A 143 -5.10 -3.78 8.21
CA MET A 143 -3.98 -3.86 9.15
C MET A 143 -2.67 -3.37 8.52
N PHE A 144 -2.34 -3.82 7.31
CA PHE A 144 -1.12 -3.39 6.63
C PHE A 144 -1.15 -1.93 6.18
N GLN A 145 -2.32 -1.42 5.79
CA GLN A 145 -2.50 0.01 5.53
C GLN A 145 -2.30 0.85 6.81
N ALA A 146 -2.76 0.36 7.97
CA ALA A 146 -2.54 1.02 9.27
C ALA A 146 -1.04 1.10 9.61
N MET A 147 -0.29 0.02 9.39
CA MET A 147 1.16 0.00 9.57
C MET A 147 1.85 1.03 8.68
N ALA A 148 1.48 1.07 7.39
CA ALA A 148 2.05 2.02 6.45
C ALA A 148 1.79 3.48 6.86
N GLN A 149 0.58 3.77 7.36
CA GLN A 149 0.24 5.09 7.89
C GLN A 149 1.03 5.43 9.16
N ALA A 150 1.15 4.49 10.09
CA ALA A 150 1.92 4.68 11.32
C ALA A 150 3.39 5.01 11.02
N LEU A 151 4.02 4.26 10.10
CA LEU A 151 5.42 4.44 9.73
C LEU A 151 5.71 5.74 8.96
N ARG A 152 4.73 6.25 8.21
CA ARG A 152 4.83 7.55 7.52
C ARG A 152 4.64 8.75 8.46
N GLY A 153 4.32 8.51 9.73
CA GLY A 153 4.10 9.56 10.72
C GLY A 153 2.75 10.25 10.57
N GLY A 154 1.69 9.44 10.42
CA GLY A 154 0.30 9.89 10.25
C GLY A 154 -0.03 11.16 11.03
N LYS A 155 -0.41 12.20 10.30
CA LYS A 155 -1.10 13.39 10.81
C LYS A 155 -2.49 13.42 10.21
#